data_AF-A0A0M1N0A6-F1
#
_entry.id   AF-A0A0M1N0A6-F1
#
_cell.length_a   1.000
_cell.length_b   1.000
_cell.length_c   1.000
_cell.angle_alpha   90.00
_cell.angle_beta   90.00
_cell.angle_gamma   90.00
#
_symmetry.space_group_name_H-M   'P 1'
#
loop_
_entity.id
_entity.type
_entity.pdbx_description
1 polymer ?
#
loop_
_entity_poly.entity_id
_entity_poly.type
_entity_poly.pdbx_seq_one_letter_code
_entity_poly.pdbx_strand_id
1 'polypeptide(L)' 'MKNKLQQPEFYEIEVSCATCKTTHKIGTTVKTMKIETCSNCHSFYTDSQVFVTVAGQVDKFHKRYGYDQKKDDNKQQIEE' A
#
# COMPACT_ATOMS: atom_id res chain seq x y z
N MET A 1 7.29 -39.52 -3.84
CA MET A 1 7.13 -38.52 -4.93
C MET A 1 8.38 -38.53 -5.78
N LYS A 2 8.18 -38.48 -7.10
CA LYS A 2 9.08 -38.97 -8.14
C LYS A 2 10.35 -38.12 -8.32
N ASN A 3 11.47 -38.80 -8.51
CA ASN A 3 12.67 -38.47 -9.29
C ASN A 3 13.30 -37.07 -9.15
N LYS A 4 14.49 -37.08 -8.53
CA LYS A 4 15.47 -36.02 -8.25
C LYS A 4 16.09 -35.33 -9.50
N LEU A 5 15.46 -35.38 -10.67
CA LEU A 5 16.12 -35.05 -11.96
C LEU A 5 15.57 -33.82 -12.69
N GLN A 6 14.48 -33.20 -12.24
CA GLN A 6 13.94 -31.98 -12.85
C GLN A 6 13.42 -31.01 -11.78
N GLN A 7 14.26 -30.68 -10.80
CA GLN A 7 13.93 -29.70 -9.78
C GLN A 7 15.09 -28.69 -9.69
N PRO A 8 14.85 -27.40 -9.95
CA PRO A 8 15.87 -26.37 -9.78
C PRO A 8 16.23 -26.23 -8.29
N GLU A 9 17.49 -25.90 -8.01
CA GLU A 9 17.97 -25.67 -6.65
C GLU A 9 17.21 -24.52 -6.00
N PHE A 10 16.62 -24.77 -4.83
CA PHE A 10 15.90 -23.77 -4.04
C PHE A 10 16.84 -23.16 -2.99
N TYR A 11 16.78 -21.84 -2.88
CA TYR A 11 17.52 -21.04 -1.92
C TYR A 11 16.57 -20.13 -1.15
N GLU A 12 16.80 -19.97 0.14
CA GLU A 12 16.15 -18.93 0.93
C GLU A 12 17.03 -17.68 0.90
N ILE A 13 16.51 -16.60 0.35
CA ILE A 13 17.23 -15.33 0.21
C ILE A 13 16.53 -14.20 0.95
N GLU A 14 17.33 -13.30 1.51
CA GLU A 14 16.85 -12.04 2.07
C GLU A 14 16.92 -10.97 0.97
N VAL A 15 15.76 -10.55 0.48
CA VAL A 15 15.65 -9.53 -0.56
C VAL A 15 15.40 -8.19 0.09
N SER A 16 16.26 -7.21 -0.19
CA SER A 16 16.06 -5.82 0.22
C SER A 16 15.27 -5.06 -0.84
N CYS A 17 14.25 -4.32 -0.40
CA CYS A 17 13.55 -3.40 -1.26
C CYS A 17 14.27 -2.05 -1.34
N ALA A 18 14.44 -1.50 -2.54
CA ALA A 18 15.12 -0.23 -2.76
C ALA A 18 14.41 0.97 -2.11
N THR A 19 13.07 0.93 -2.05
CA THR A 19 12.24 2.09 -1.71
C THR A 19 11.88 2.14 -0.22
N CYS A 20 11.46 1.00 0.36
CA CYS A 20 11.08 0.87 1.78
C CYS A 20 12.23 0.38 2.68
N LYS A 21 13.38 -0.05 2.12
CA LYS A 21 14.52 -0.67 2.84
C LYS A 21 14.15 -1.88 3.71
N THR A 22 12.93 -2.41 3.59
CA THR A 22 12.51 -3.61 4.30
C THR A 22 13.16 -4.83 3.66
N THR A 23 13.53 -5.80 4.50
CA THR A 23 14.06 -7.09 4.07
C THR A 23 12.94 -8.13 4.06
N HIS A 24 12.80 -8.86 2.97
CA HIS A 24 11.82 -9.93 2.79
C HIS A 24 12.54 -11.27 2.64
N LYS A 25 12.15 -12.26 3.44
CA LYS A 25 12.64 -13.64 3.32
C LYS A 25 11.80 -14.36 2.26
N ILE A 26 12.42 -14.76 1.16
CA ILE A 26 11.73 -15.38 0.03
C ILE A 26 12.50 -16.63 -0.40
N GLY A 27 11.78 -17.73 -0.64
CA GLY A 27 12.32 -18.93 -1.28
C GLY A 27 12.36 -18.74 -2.79
N THR A 28 13.54 -18.79 -3.39
CA THR A 28 13.74 -18.56 -4.84
C THR A 28 14.78 -19.51 -5.41
N THR A 29 14.76 -19.73 -6.71
CA THR A 29 15.78 -20.53 -7.41
C THR A 29 17.02 -19.71 -7.80
N VAL A 30 17.01 -18.40 -7.49
CA VAL A 30 18.04 -17.43 -7.87
C VAL A 30 18.78 -16.98 -6.61
N LYS A 31 20.12 -16.97 -6.65
CA LYS A 31 20.94 -16.70 -5.47
C LYS A 31 20.87 -15.26 -4.96
N THR A 32 20.59 -14.29 -5.83
CA THR A 32 20.51 -12.87 -5.47
C THR A 32 19.42 -12.16 -6.25
N MET A 33 18.53 -11.46 -5.54
CA MET A 33 17.46 -10.65 -6.16
C MET A 33 17.35 -9.30 -5.45
N LYS A 34 17.00 -8.26 -6.21
CA LYS A 34 16.70 -6.91 -5.72
C LYS A 34 15.28 -6.56 -6.15
N ILE A 35 14.50 -5.96 -5.26
CA ILE A 35 13.11 -5.59 -5.52
C ILE A 35 12.97 -4.06 -5.42
N GLU A 36 12.19 -3.46 -6.32
CA GLU A 36 11.94 -2.01 -6.32
C GLU A 36 10.66 -1.63 -5.55
N THR A 37 9.67 -2.52 -5.56
CA THR A 37 8.36 -2.30 -4.92
C THR A 37 7.99 -3.47 -4.01
N CYS A 38 7.81 -3.18 -2.72
CA CYS A 38 7.35 -4.13 -1.69
C CYS A 38 5.85 -3.95 -1.41
N SER A 39 5.23 -4.89 -0.68
CA SER A 39 3.85 -4.73 -0.17
C SER A 39 3.67 -3.45 0.64
N ASN A 40 4.73 -2.97 1.29
CA ASN A 40 4.72 -1.71 2.03
C ASN A 40 4.85 -0.44 1.15
N CYS A 41 5.18 -0.58 -0.14
CA CYS A 41 5.36 0.56 -1.06
C CYS A 41 4.31 0.63 -2.16
N HIS A 42 3.68 -0.48 -2.53
CA HIS A 42 2.75 -0.46 -3.64
C HIS A 42 1.48 0.28 -3.23
N SER A 43 1.13 1.34 -3.95
CA SER A 43 0.07 2.32 -3.64
C SER A 43 -1.31 1.71 -3.35
N PHE A 44 -1.51 0.46 -3.77
CA PHE A 44 -2.69 -0.34 -3.45
C PHE A 44 -2.77 -0.75 -1.96
N TYR A 45 -1.65 -0.97 -1.29
CA TYR A 45 -1.63 -1.43 0.11
C TYR A 45 -1.43 -0.29 1.11
N THR A 46 -0.91 0.86 0.67
CA THR A 46 -0.67 2.01 1.54
C THR A 46 -1.88 2.91 1.70
N ASP A 47 -3.06 2.52 1.17
CA ASP A 47 -4.40 3.09 1.38
C ASP A 47 -4.40 4.51 1.97
N SER A 48 -3.77 5.45 1.25
CA SER A 48 -4.23 6.83 1.31
C SER A 48 -5.47 6.82 0.44
N GLN A 49 -6.59 6.39 1.02
CA GLN A 49 -7.89 6.50 0.39
C GLN A 49 -7.98 7.93 -0.12
N VAL A 50 -7.79 8.10 -1.43
CA VAL A 50 -7.95 9.38 -2.06
C VAL A 50 -9.46 9.54 -2.09
N PHE A 51 -10.02 9.99 -0.96
CA PHE A 51 -11.29 10.65 -0.95
C PHE A 51 -11.06 11.85 -1.85
N VAL A 52 -11.31 11.66 -3.15
CA VAL A 52 -11.56 12.74 -4.09
C VAL A 52 -12.85 13.35 -3.56
N THR A 53 -12.70 14.18 -2.53
CA THR A 53 -13.82 14.87 -1.93
C THR A 53 -14.36 15.73 -3.05
N VAL A 54 -15.66 15.61 -3.29
CA VAL A 54 -16.42 16.49 -4.18
C VAL A 54 -16.55 17.88 -3.52
N ALA A 55 -15.46 18.38 -2.93
CA ALA A 55 -15.38 19.63 -2.22
C ALA A 55 -15.91 20.76 -3.11
N GLY A 56 -15.55 20.74 -4.39
CA GLY A 56 -15.97 21.77 -5.33
C GLY A 56 -17.47 21.84 -5.64
N GLN A 57 -18.23 20.74 -5.66
CA GLN A 57 -19.68 20.82 -5.96
C GLN A 57 -20.53 21.00 -4.70
N VAL A 58 -20.15 20.35 -3.60
CA VAL A 58 -20.83 20.49 -2.31
C VAL A 58 -20.65 21.92 -1.77
N ASP A 59 -19.46 22.50 -1.87
CA ASP A 59 -19.21 23.90 -1.46
C ASP A 59 -19.97 24.90 -2.34
N LYS A 60 -20.11 24.61 -3.65
CA LYS A 60 -20.93 25.44 -4.56
C LYS A 60 -22.41 25.31 -4.27
N PHE A 61 -22.88 24.14 -3.86
CA PHE A 61 -24.26 23.91 -3.46
C PHE A 61 -24.58 24.64 -2.15
N HIS A 62 -23.75 24.48 -1.12
CA HIS A 62 -23.91 25.20 0.15
C HIS A 62 -23.90 26.72 -0.03
N LYS A 63 -23.00 27.27 -0.87
CA LYS A 63 -22.99 28.70 -1.22
C LYS A 63 -24.23 29.20 -1.96
N ARG A 64 -24.87 28.37 -2.78
CA ARG A 64 -26.08 28.75 -3.55
C ARG A 64 -27.35 28.73 -2.69
N TYR A 65 -27.43 27.80 -1.76
CA TYR A 65 -28.63 27.56 -0.96
C TYR A 65 -28.55 28.13 0.47
N GLY A 66 -27.46 28.83 0.82
CA GLY A 66 -27.31 29.48 2.12
C GLY A 66 -27.19 28.52 3.30
N TYR A 67 -26.79 27.27 3.05
CA TYR A 67 -26.52 26.30 4.10
C TYR A 67 -25.14 26.58 4.70
N ASP A 68 -25.06 27.51 5.65
CA ASP A 68 -23.92 27.61 6.57
C ASP A 68 -24.06 26.51 7.63
N GLN A 69 -23.38 25.37 7.41
CA GLN A 69 -23.27 24.33 8.42
C GLN A 69 -21.84 24.32 8.97
N LYS A 70 -21.76 24.52 10.28
CA LYS A 70 -20.58 24.38 11.11
C LYS A 70 -19.89 23.05 10.79
N LYS A 71 -18.56 23.07 10.70
CA LYS A 71 -17.76 21.85 10.61
C LYS A 71 -17.90 21.05 11.90
N ASP A 72 -18.69 19.99 11.87
CA ASP A 72 -18.48 18.83 12.73
C ASP A 72 -17.29 18.05 12.15
N ASP A 73 -16.09 18.43 12.56
CA ASP A 73 -14.87 17.66 12.32
C ASP A 73 -14.91 16.39 13.20
N ASN A 74 -15.74 15.42 12.84
CA ASN A 74 -15.59 14.07 13.39
C ASN A 74 -14.64 13.27 12.48
N LYS A 75 -13.34 13.52 12.67
CA LYS A 75 -12.28 12.62 12.21
C LYS A 75 -11.67 11.91 13.43
N GLN A 76 -12.23 10.74 13.69
CA GLN A 76 -11.52 9.52 14.09
C GLN A 76 -10.80 9.59 15.45
N GLN A 77 -11.53 9.11 16.47
CA GLN A 77 -10.94 8.46 17.63
C GLN A 77 -10.04 7.27 17.21
N ILE A 78 -8.89 7.19 17.91
CA ILE A 78 -8.01 6.03 18.19
C ILE A 78 -6.68 5.99 17.39
N GLU A 79 -5.72 6.83 17.82
CA GLU A 79 -4.51 6.36 18.53
C GLU A 79 -4.94 6.33 20.03
N GLU A 80 -4.93 5.22 20.77
CA GLU A 80 -3.81 4.37 21.23
C GLU A 80 -3.89 2.89 20.80
#